data_AF-A0A2V6U733-F1
#
_entry.id   AF-A0A2V6U733-F1
#
_cell.length_a   1.000
_cell.length_b   1.000
_cell.length_c   1.000
_cell.angle_alpha   90.00
_cell.angle_beta   90.00
_cell.angle_gamma   90.00
#
_symmetry.space_group_name_H-M   'P 1'
#
loop_
_entity.id
_entity.type
_entity.pdbx_description
1 polymer ?
#
loop_
_entity_poly.entity_id
_entity_poly.type
_entity_poly.pdbx_seq_one_letter_code
_entity_poly.pdbx_strand_id
1 'polypeptide(L)' 'MTGRFPRRDRLTTSTEFQALFQRGKRIDRPSMIVLWRETTEPRRAGFAVSRQIRGAVQRNRARRRLREA' A
#
# COMPACT_ATOMS: atom_id res chain seq x y z
N MET A 1 10.88 -17.85 -6.28
CA MET A 1 9.41 -17.78 -6.14
C MET A 1 8.93 -16.36 -6.44
N THR A 2 8.83 -15.98 -7.72
CA THR A 2 8.38 -14.63 -8.11
C THR A 2 6.85 -14.59 -8.18
N GLY A 3 6.20 -14.62 -7.02
CA GLY A 3 4.76 -14.43 -6.90
C GLY A 3 4.40 -12.96 -7.19
N ARG A 4 4.26 -12.60 -8.47
CA ARG A 4 3.92 -11.24 -8.87
C ARG A 4 2.58 -10.84 -8.25
N PHE A 5 2.55 -9.75 -7.49
CA PHE A 5 1.32 -9.24 -6.86
C PHE A 5 0.18 -9.05 -7.88
N PRO A 6 -0.87 -9.90 -7.89
CA PRO A 6 -1.88 -9.94 -8.95
C PRO A 6 -2.64 -8.64 -9.08
N ARG A 7 -3.12 -8.30 -10.29
CA ARG A 7 -3.85 -7.03 -10.50
C ARG A 7 -5.14 -6.96 -9.67
N ARG A 8 -5.84 -8.08 -9.52
CA ARG A 8 -7.08 -8.20 -8.72
C ARG A 8 -6.89 -7.95 -7.23
N ASP A 9 -5.67 -8.17 -6.72
CA ASP A 9 -5.34 -7.97 -5.31
C ASP A 9 -4.82 -6.54 -5.04
N ARG A 10 -4.77 -5.68 -6.06
CA ARG A 10 -4.26 -4.31 -5.91
C ARG A 10 -5.36 -3.34 -5.54
N LEU A 11 -5.09 -2.57 -4.50
CA LEU A 11 -5.83 -1.36 -4.15
C LEU A 11 -5.16 -0.18 -4.88
N THR A 12 -5.86 0.46 -5.81
CA THR A 12 -5.27 1.44 -6.74
C THR A 12 -5.95 2.80 -6.76
N THR A 13 -7.20 2.89 -6.31
CA THR A 13 -7.98 4.13 -6.45
C THR A 13 -7.82 5.03 -5.24
N SER A 14 -7.81 6.35 -5.47
CA SER A 14 -7.74 7.34 -4.38
C SER A 14 -8.86 7.16 -3.37
N THR A 15 -10.08 6.82 -3.81
CA THR A 15 -11.24 6.57 -2.94
C THR A 15 -10.99 5.41 -1.98
N GLU A 16 -10.40 4.32 -2.44
CA GLU A 16 -10.06 3.17 -1.57
C GLU A 16 -9.02 3.57 -0.51
N PHE A 17 -7.99 4.33 -0.89
CA PHE A 17 -7.02 4.85 0.07
C PHE A 17 -7.68 5.79 1.08
N GLN A 18 -8.52 6.72 0.62
CA GLN A 18 -9.24 7.65 1.49
C GLN A 18 -10.13 6.92 2.49
N ALA A 19 -10.81 5.85 2.07
CA ALA A 19 -11.62 5.04 2.96
C ALA A 19 -10.78 4.38 4.09
N LEU A 20 -9.56 3.95 3.78
CA LEU A 20 -8.62 3.43 4.78
C LEU A 20 -8.13 4.52 5.73
N PHE A 21 -7.85 5.73 5.23
CA PHE A 21 -7.45 6.87 6.08
C PHE A 21 -8.56 7.32 7.03
N GLN A 22 -9.82 7.30 6.58
CA GLN A 22 -10.96 7.81 7.35
C GLN A 22 -11.55 6.80 8.32
N ARG A 23 -11.61 5.52 7.93
CA ARG A 23 -12.36 4.47 8.67
C ARG A 23 -11.52 3.23 8.97
N GLY A 24 -10.27 3.19 8.54
CA GLY A 24 -9.38 2.07 8.78
C GLY A 24 -8.76 2.12 10.18
N LYS A 25 -8.35 0.95 10.65
CA LYS A 25 -7.45 0.80 11.81
C LYS A 25 -6.01 1.05 11.35
N ARG A 26 -5.18 1.54 12.27
CA ARG A 26 -3.80 1.97 12.01
C ARG A 26 -2.81 1.22 12.89
N ILE A 27 -1.70 0.80 12.29
CA ILE A 27 -0.54 0.25 12.99
C ILE A 27 0.67 1.09 12.59
N ASP A 28 1.30 1.72 13.57
CA ASP A 28 2.50 2.53 13.38
C ASP A 28 3.76 1.70 13.62
N ARG A 29 4.70 1.75 12.68
CA ARG A 29 6.05 1.18 12.81
C ARG A 29 7.06 2.26 12.43
N PRO A 30 8.30 2.22 12.96
CA PRO A 30 9.30 3.27 12.67
C PRO A 30 9.54 3.53 11.19
N SER A 31 9.40 2.51 10.34
CA SER A 31 9.66 2.58 8.89
C SER A 31 8.42 2.55 8.01
N MET A 32 7.22 2.30 8.56
CA MET A 32 5.99 2.15 7.78
C MET A 32 4.74 2.27 8.64
N ILE A 33 3.67 2.81 8.05
CA ILE A 33 2.33 2.79 8.61
C ILE A 33 1.51 1.77 7.83
N VAL A 34 0.76 0.92 8.53
CA VAL A 34 -0.22 0.01 7.93
C VAL A 34 -1.62 0.50 8.26
N LEU A 35 -2.40 0.77 7.22
CA LEU A 35 -3.83 1.07 7.34
C LEU A 35 -4.62 -0.10 6.79
N TRP A 36 -5.61 -0.56 7.55
CA TRP A 36 -6.39 -1.73 7.19
C TRP A 36 -7.83 -1.60 7.66
N ARG A 37 -8.73 -2.35 7.03
CA ARG A 37 -10.10 -2.53 7.47
C ARG A 37 -10.53 -3.96 7.17
N GLU A 38 -11.45 -4.47 7.95
CA GLU A 38 -12.09 -5.75 7.67
C GLU A 38 -12.98 -5.61 6.43
N THR A 39 -13.06 -6.67 5.63
CA THR A 39 -13.86 -6.69 4.41
C THR A 39 -14.28 -8.12 4.10
N THR A 40 -15.49 -8.26 3.56
CA THR A 40 -16.03 -9.51 3.01
C THR A 40 -15.57 -9.75 1.56
N GLU A 41 -14.98 -8.73 0.93
CA GLU A 41 -14.42 -8.80 -0.42
C GLU A 41 -13.05 -9.48 -0.43
N PRO A 42 -12.55 -9.91 -1.59
CA PRO A 42 -11.17 -10.36 -1.72
C PRO A 42 -10.18 -9.33 -1.16
N ARG A 43 -9.18 -9.84 -0.42
CA ARG A 43 -8.14 -9.01 0.17
C ARG A 43 -7.43 -8.19 -0.90
N ARG A 44 -7.33 -6.88 -0.68
CA ARG A 44 -6.63 -5.95 -1.57
C ARG A 44 -5.63 -5.12 -0.79
N ALA A 45 -4.46 -4.88 -1.37
CA ALA A 45 -3.43 -4.06 -0.75
C ALA A 45 -2.85 -3.03 -1.74
N GLY A 46 -2.45 -1.89 -1.20
CA GLY A 46 -1.90 -0.77 -1.96
C GLY A 46 -0.73 -0.15 -1.20
N PHE A 47 0.20 0.46 -1.95
CA PHE A 47 1.41 1.03 -1.38
C PHE A 47 1.51 2.52 -1.72
N ALA A 48 1.36 3.34 -0.69
CA ALA A 48 1.69 4.76 -0.74
C ALA A 48 3.13 4.97 -0.25
N VAL A 49 3.84 5.88 -0.90
CA VAL A 49 5.21 6.25 -0.52
C VAL A 49 5.21 7.75 -0.25
N SER A 50 5.73 8.16 0.92
CA SER A 50 5.76 9.56 1.33
C SER A 50 6.49 10.42 0.30
N ARG A 51 5.98 11.64 0.08
CA ARG A 51 6.66 12.66 -0.72
C ARG A 51 7.98 13.13 -0.10
N GLN A 52 8.21 12.85 1.18
CA GLN A 52 9.48 13.12 1.86
C GLN A 52 10.65 12.31 1.26
N ILE A 53 10.36 11.16 0.63
CA ILE A 53 11.37 10.45 -0.16
C ILE A 53 11.60 11.25 -1.45
N ARG A 54 12.66 12.06 -1.45
CA ARG A 54 13.06 12.86 -2.61
C ARG A 54 13.58 11.95 -3.74
N GLY A 55 13.29 12.35 -4.97
CA GLY A 55 13.67 11.63 -6.19
C GLY A 55 12.65 10.58 -6.63
N ALA A 56 12.32 10.61 -7.93
CA ALA A 56 11.33 9.70 -8.51
C ALA A 56 11.81 8.24 -8.51
N VAL A 57 13.11 8.02 -8.76
CA VAL A 57 13.71 6.68 -8.81
C VAL A 57 13.66 6.00 -7.44
N GLN A 58 14.01 6.70 -6.37
CA GLN A 58 13.99 6.18 -5.00
C GLN A 58 12.56 5.80 -4.60
N ARG A 59 11.56 6.65 -4.89
CA ARG A 59 10.14 6.34 -4.66
C ARG A 59 9.67 5.12 -5.45
N ASN A 60 10.03 5.03 -6.73
CA ASN A 60 9.65 3.89 -7.57
C ASN A 60 10.30 2.59 -7.10
N ARG A 61 11.57 2.65 -6.67
CA ARG A 61 12.28 1.50 -6.09
C ARG A 61 11.62 1.03 -4.79
N ALA A 62 11.27 1.94 -3.89
CA ALA A 62 10.55 1.61 -2.67
C ALA A 62 9.20 0.94 -2.97
N ARG A 63 8.40 1.53 -3.88
CA ARG A 63 7.11 0.96 -4.31
C ARG A 63 7.26 -0.41 -4.96
N ARG A 64 8.35 -0.66 -5.70
CA ARG A 64 8.63 -1.96 -6.33
C ARG A 64 8.97 -3.03 -5.29
N ARG A 65 9.89 -2.73 -4.37
CA ARG A 65 10.27 -3.65 -3.27
C ARG A 65 9.05 -4.08 -2.45
N LEU A 66 8.17 -3.13 -2.13
CA LEU A 66 6.94 -3.43 -1.39
C LEU A 66 5.96 -4.36 -2.15
N ARG A 67 5.98 -4.37 -3.48
CA ARG A 67 5.12 -5.24 -4.30
C ARG A 67 5.68 -6.64 -4.54
N GLU A 68 6.97 -6.83 -4.29
CA GLU A 68 7.71 -8.07 -4.57
C GLU A 68 7.99 -8.89 -3.29
N ALA A 69 7.79 -8.30 -2.11
CA ALA A 69 7.81 -8.98 -0.81
C ALA A 69 6.52 -9.78 -0.59
#